data_AF-A0A4P2PTZ1-F1
#
_entry.id   AF-A0A4P2PTZ1-F1
#
_cell.length_a   1.000
_cell.length_b   1.000
_cell.length_c   1.000
_cell.angle_alpha   90.00
_cell.angle_beta   90.00
_cell.angle_gamma   90.00
#
_symmetry.space_group_name_H-M   'P 1'
#
loop_
_entity.id
_entity.type
_entity.pdbx_description
1 polymer ?
#
loop_
_entity_poly.entity_id
_entity_poly.type
_entity_poly.pdbx_seq_one_letter_code
_entity_poly.pdbx_strand_id
1 'polypeptide(L)'
;MGKRKDAWAHRSCALRREPRTGPGGRDQVMHVDLRRATSDCHDLCRPSAALPRGRGVLRALAGLREGEAPLALAQLRGGQSFARGVVVSKIKNARTMLRRNHAAAEPAVLSELDQLARKAAEAPSLASLLGLEGTAARAYFGAFPGMLKGPDEVRGAFDLEGRNRRPPRDPVNALLSLAYALLAKDLAVTLGTVGLDPLLGFYHQPRFGRPALALDLMEELRPIVADSVVVAAINNGVIAPDDFQRHGDAVALRPAGRKKFLMAYERRMDQLVTHPVFGYRISYRRVLEVQARLLARVLLGEVGAYPSFRTR
;
A
#
# COMPACT_ATOMS: atom_id res chain seq x y z
N MET A 1 -30.73 -9.73 48.78
CA MET A 1 -29.29 -9.85 48.48
C MET A 1 -29.13 -10.19 47.00
N GLY A 2 -28.56 -9.42 46.08
CA GLY A 2 -27.99 -8.08 46.06
C GLY A 2 -27.77 -7.72 44.58
N LYS A 3 -28.34 -6.60 44.13
CA LYS A 3 -28.12 -5.99 42.81
C LYS A 3 -26.78 -5.24 42.81
N ARG A 4 -25.97 -5.35 41.74
CA ARG A 4 -24.97 -4.35 41.30
C ARG A 4 -24.91 -4.42 39.77
N LYS A 5 -25.57 -3.54 39.02
CA LYS A 5 -25.35 -2.10 38.73
C LYS A 5 -24.01 -1.81 38.06
N ASP A 6 -24.17 -1.44 36.79
CA ASP A 6 -23.35 -0.59 35.93
C ASP A 6 -22.35 0.31 36.65
N ALA A 7 -21.08 0.24 36.23
CA ALA A 7 -20.06 1.22 36.55
C ALA A 7 -18.91 1.15 35.52
N TRP A 8 -19.10 1.77 34.36
CA TRP A 8 -17.98 2.30 33.58
C TRP A 8 -18.08 3.82 33.64
N ALA A 9 -17.39 4.37 34.64
CA ALA A 9 -17.33 5.78 34.92
C ALA A 9 -16.60 6.54 33.81
N HIS A 10 -17.27 7.58 33.33
CA HIS A 10 -16.69 8.71 32.65
C HIS A 10 -15.42 9.19 33.37
N ARG A 11 -14.27 9.16 32.68
CA ARG A 11 -13.17 10.07 32.98
C ARG A 11 -13.07 11.08 31.86
N SER A 12 -13.71 12.22 32.09
CA SER A 12 -13.45 13.49 31.42
C SER A 12 -11.96 13.81 31.54
N CYS A 13 -11.24 13.81 30.42
CA CYS A 13 -9.89 14.36 30.36
C CYS A 13 -10.03 15.87 30.14
N ALA A 14 -10.09 16.61 31.24
CA ALA A 14 -10.11 18.06 31.24
C ALA A 14 -8.78 18.61 30.70
N LEU A 15 -8.90 19.45 29.67
CA LEU A 15 -7.85 20.30 29.12
C LEU A 15 -7.28 21.22 30.23
N ARG A 16 -5.99 21.08 30.56
CA ARG A 16 -5.19 22.20 31.07
C ARG A 16 -4.43 22.82 29.90
N ARG A 17 -4.76 24.07 29.59
CA ARG A 17 -3.98 24.94 28.72
C ARG A 17 -2.96 25.67 29.59
N GLU A 18 -1.69 25.61 29.22
CA GLU A 18 -0.71 26.65 29.56
C GLU A 18 0.02 27.05 28.26
N PRO A 19 0.23 28.34 28.01
CA PRO A 19 0.94 28.80 26.82
C PRO A 19 2.44 28.81 27.10
N ARG A 20 3.25 28.27 26.17
CA ARG A 20 4.67 28.63 26.07
C ARG A 20 4.92 29.30 24.73
N THR A 21 5.15 30.60 24.79
CA THR A 21 5.70 31.45 23.75
C THR A 21 7.23 31.29 23.70
N GLY A 22 7.79 31.13 22.51
CA GLY A 22 9.24 31.18 22.24
C GLY A 22 9.52 30.99 20.74
N PRO A 23 10.40 31.79 20.09
CA PRO A 23 10.36 32.02 18.64
C PRO A 23 11.37 31.17 17.83
N GLY A 24 11.03 30.86 16.58
CA GLY A 24 12.00 30.48 15.54
C GLY A 24 11.80 29.09 14.93
N GLY A 25 11.49 29.06 13.62
CA GLY A 25 11.51 27.86 12.79
C GLY A 25 10.15 27.50 12.20
N ARG A 26 9.88 27.98 10.98
CA ARG A 26 8.67 27.61 10.22
C ARG A 26 8.83 26.18 9.68
N ASP A 27 8.35 25.20 10.41
CA ASP A 27 7.88 23.94 9.85
C ASP A 27 6.35 24.02 9.73
N GLN A 28 5.85 24.47 8.57
CA GLN A 28 4.44 24.32 8.24
C GLN A 28 4.16 22.85 7.93
N VAL A 29 4.05 22.03 8.97
CA VAL A 29 3.30 20.78 8.89
C VAL A 29 1.85 21.19 8.64
N MET A 30 1.37 20.99 7.41
CA MET A 30 -0.05 21.10 7.07
C MET A 30 -0.84 20.20 8.03
N HIS A 31 -1.38 20.80 9.09
CA HIS A 31 -2.33 20.16 9.97
C HIS A 31 -3.61 19.96 9.15
N VAL A 32 -3.81 18.76 8.62
CA VAL A 32 -5.13 18.35 8.15
C VAL A 32 -6.02 18.34 9.39
N ASP A 33 -6.96 19.28 9.48
CA ASP A 33 -7.90 19.35 10.59
C ASP A 33 -8.94 18.23 10.45
N LEU A 34 -8.52 17.02 10.83
CA LEU A 34 -9.37 15.84 10.93
C LEU A 34 -10.25 15.88 12.19
N ARG A 35 -10.19 16.94 13.04
CA ARG A 35 -10.96 17.00 14.29
C ARG A 35 -12.44 17.30 14.08
N ARG A 36 -12.84 17.75 12.88
CA ARG A 36 -14.26 17.72 12.47
C ARG A 36 -14.73 16.31 12.05
N ALA A 37 -13.82 15.38 11.79
CA ALA A 37 -14.12 13.98 11.47
C ALA A 37 -14.00 13.02 12.68
N THR A 38 -13.61 13.52 13.86
CA THR A 38 -13.42 12.68 15.06
C THR A 38 -14.71 12.28 15.76
N SER A 39 -15.83 13.00 15.55
CA SER A 39 -17.15 12.52 15.98
C SER A 39 -17.68 11.37 15.11
N ASP A 40 -17.14 11.21 13.89
CA ASP A 40 -17.60 10.24 12.87
C ASP A 40 -16.61 9.08 12.66
N CYS A 41 -15.63 8.91 13.56
CA CYS A 41 -14.64 7.82 13.45
C CYS A 41 -15.25 6.42 13.49
N HIS A 42 -16.41 6.26 14.15
CA HIS A 42 -17.17 5.02 14.13
C HIS A 42 -17.91 4.80 12.81
N ASP A 43 -18.39 5.84 12.14
CA ASP A 43 -19.07 5.75 10.84
C ASP A 43 -18.10 5.62 9.66
N LEU A 44 -16.86 6.12 9.78
CA LEU A 44 -15.76 5.83 8.85
C LEU A 44 -15.46 4.32 8.72
N CYS A 45 -15.87 3.52 9.71
CA CYS A 45 -15.53 2.10 9.82
C CYS A 45 -16.71 1.12 9.81
N ARG A 46 -17.97 1.56 9.62
CA ARG A 46 -19.08 0.61 9.56
C ARG A 46 -19.06 -0.22 8.27
N PRO A 47 -19.26 -1.55 8.35
CA PRO A 47 -19.55 -2.35 7.15
C PRO A 47 -20.91 -1.88 6.60
N SER A 48 -20.91 -1.35 5.37
CA SER A 48 -22.15 -1.21 4.61
C SER A 48 -22.73 -2.61 4.38
N ALA A 49 -24.04 -2.75 4.53
CA ALA A 49 -24.76 -4.01 4.47
C ALA A 49 -24.40 -4.89 3.25
N ALA A 50 -24.39 -6.20 3.48
CA ALA A 50 -23.96 -7.23 2.53
C ALA A 50 -24.67 -7.14 1.16
N LEU A 51 -23.91 -7.36 0.09
CA LEU A 51 -24.42 -7.48 -1.29
C LEU A 51 -24.15 -8.89 -1.85
N PRO A 52 -25.08 -9.45 -2.63
CA PRO A 52 -24.99 -10.81 -3.15
C PRO A 52 -23.94 -10.92 -4.27
N ARG A 53 -23.31 -12.09 -4.34
CA ARG A 53 -22.25 -12.42 -5.30
C ARG A 53 -22.80 -12.60 -6.71
N GLY A 54 -22.11 -11.99 -7.67
CA GLY A 54 -22.01 -12.45 -9.06
C GLY A 54 -22.97 -11.81 -10.04
N ARG A 55 -22.43 -11.00 -10.96
CA ARG A 55 -22.64 -11.05 -12.42
C ARG A 55 -21.76 -10.00 -13.10
N GLY A 56 -21.33 -10.34 -14.31
CA GLY A 56 -20.15 -9.78 -14.97
C GLY A 56 -20.28 -8.37 -15.55
N VAL A 57 -19.13 -7.98 -16.09
CA VAL A 57 -18.77 -6.70 -16.68
C VAL A 57 -19.52 -6.49 -18.00
N LEU A 58 -20.71 -5.87 -17.94
CA LEU A 58 -21.33 -5.11 -19.04
C LEU A 58 -22.65 -4.49 -18.54
N ARG A 59 -22.53 -3.44 -17.73
CA ARG A 59 -23.63 -2.49 -17.51
C ARG A 59 -23.07 -1.08 -17.39
N ALA A 60 -22.45 -0.63 -18.48
CA ALA A 60 -22.18 0.78 -18.66
C ALA A 60 -23.52 1.52 -18.80
N LEU A 61 -23.71 2.51 -17.93
CA LEU A 61 -24.72 3.58 -17.97
C LEU A 61 -26.18 3.29 -17.58
N ALA A 62 -26.68 2.04 -17.60
CA ALA A 62 -28.09 1.78 -17.28
C ALA A 62 -28.38 1.28 -15.84
N GLY A 63 -27.41 1.37 -14.92
CA GLY A 63 -27.55 0.79 -13.58
C GLY A 63 -26.65 1.39 -12.52
N LEU A 64 -26.23 2.65 -12.68
CA LEU A 64 -25.55 3.37 -11.61
C LEU A 64 -26.51 3.46 -10.43
N ARG A 65 -26.12 2.93 -9.28
CA ARG A 65 -26.85 3.17 -8.03
C ARG A 65 -26.80 4.67 -7.74
N GLU A 66 -27.84 5.21 -7.10
CA GLU A 66 -27.83 6.59 -6.60
C GLU A 66 -26.58 6.78 -5.71
N GLY A 67 -25.61 7.57 -6.19
CA GLY A 67 -24.31 7.79 -5.54
C GLY A 67 -23.05 7.38 -6.33
N GLU A 68 -23.17 6.55 -7.38
CA GLU A 68 -22.00 6.13 -8.19
C GLU A 68 -21.65 7.13 -9.32
N ALA A 69 -22.66 7.84 -9.85
CA ALA A 69 -22.44 8.86 -10.89
C ALA A 69 -21.52 10.03 -10.45
N PRO A 70 -21.63 10.57 -9.22
CA PRO A 70 -20.71 11.62 -8.74
C PRO A 70 -19.25 11.16 -8.63
N LEU A 71 -18.99 9.94 -8.15
CA LEU A 71 -17.63 9.42 -7.96
C LEU A 71 -16.92 9.19 -9.30
N ALA A 72 -17.60 8.57 -10.27
CA ALA A 72 -17.05 8.35 -11.60
C ALA A 72 -16.68 9.69 -12.29
N LEU A 73 -17.53 10.71 -12.17
CA LEU A 73 -17.27 12.06 -12.69
C LEU A 73 -16.10 12.75 -11.95
N ALA A 74 -15.98 12.55 -10.64
CA ALA A 74 -14.88 13.10 -9.86
C ALA A 74 -13.51 12.48 -10.22
N GLN A 75 -13.45 11.17 -10.52
CA GLN A 75 -12.23 10.50 -10.97
C GLN A 75 -11.65 11.10 -12.25
N LEU A 76 -12.48 11.67 -13.12
CA LEU A 76 -12.04 12.28 -14.39
C LEU A 76 -11.32 13.62 -14.20
N ARG A 77 -11.43 14.27 -13.03
CA ARG A 77 -10.85 15.61 -12.78
C ARG A 77 -9.37 15.58 -12.39
N GLY A 78 -8.74 14.41 -12.37
CA GLY A 78 -7.30 14.23 -12.19
C GLY A 78 -6.81 14.51 -10.77
N GLY A 79 -5.63 13.97 -10.43
CA GLY A 79 -5.07 14.06 -9.08
C GLY A 79 -3.55 13.99 -9.06
N GLN A 80 -2.86 15.01 -9.60
CA GLN A 80 -1.40 15.07 -9.55
C GLN A 80 -0.87 15.04 -8.11
N SER A 81 -1.61 15.65 -7.17
CA SER A 81 -1.32 15.60 -5.73
C SER A 81 -1.39 14.17 -5.17
N PHE A 82 -2.40 13.39 -5.59
CA PHE A 82 -2.52 11.98 -5.23
C PHE A 82 -1.34 11.15 -5.77
N ALA A 83 -1.01 11.30 -7.05
CA ALA A 83 0.12 10.59 -7.68
C ALA A 83 1.45 10.87 -6.95
N ARG A 84 1.73 12.14 -6.62
CA ARG A 84 2.92 12.49 -5.82
C ARG A 84 2.86 11.84 -4.44
N GLY A 85 1.72 11.90 -3.75
CA GLY A 85 1.54 11.32 -2.42
C GLY A 85 1.85 9.82 -2.36
N VAL A 86 1.31 9.04 -3.30
CA VAL A 86 1.52 7.58 -3.36
C VAL A 86 2.97 7.23 -3.70
N VAL A 87 3.61 7.95 -4.62
CA VAL A 87 5.04 7.72 -4.97
C VAL A 87 5.96 8.08 -3.81
N VAL A 88 5.74 9.22 -3.14
CA VAL A 88 6.49 9.59 -1.94
C VAL A 88 6.37 8.51 -0.87
N SER A 89 5.16 7.98 -0.67
CA SER A 89 4.89 6.97 0.34
C SER A 89 5.50 5.62 -0.02
N LYS A 90 5.46 5.22 -1.29
CA LYS A 90 6.20 4.07 -1.81
C LYS A 90 7.68 4.16 -1.46
N ILE A 91 8.33 5.27 -1.79
CA ILE A 91 9.78 5.44 -1.56
C ILE A 91 10.10 5.40 -0.06
N LYS A 92 9.29 6.06 0.78
CA LYS A 92 9.48 6.04 2.24
C LYS A 92 9.23 4.66 2.86
N ASN A 93 8.25 3.92 2.37
CA ASN A 93 7.98 2.55 2.80
C ASN A 93 9.10 1.59 2.34
N ALA A 94 9.63 1.75 1.13
CA ALA A 94 10.79 1.02 0.63
C ALA A 94 12.05 1.28 1.48
N ARG A 95 12.32 2.55 1.82
CA ARG A 95 13.39 2.92 2.76
C ARG A 95 13.21 2.27 4.13
N THR A 96 11.98 2.25 4.64
CA THR A 96 11.64 1.60 5.92
C THR A 96 11.85 0.10 5.87
N MET A 97 11.50 -0.54 4.74
CA MET A 97 11.75 -1.96 4.50
C MET A 97 13.24 -2.30 4.55
N LEU A 98 14.09 -1.54 3.82
CA LEU A 98 15.54 -1.73 3.87
C LEU A 98 16.08 -1.56 5.29
N ARG A 99 15.76 -0.42 5.94
CA ARG A 99 16.23 -0.12 7.30
C ARG A 99 15.91 -1.24 8.31
N ARG A 100 14.79 -1.93 8.14
CA ARG A 100 14.31 -2.96 9.08
C ARG A 100 14.84 -4.37 8.80
N ASN A 101 14.97 -4.73 7.53
CA ASN A 101 15.20 -6.12 7.15
C ASN A 101 16.60 -6.36 6.62
N HIS A 102 17.27 -5.33 6.13
CA HIS A 102 18.62 -5.44 5.58
C HIS A 102 19.64 -5.65 6.71
N ALA A 103 20.60 -6.56 6.52
CA ALA A 103 21.60 -6.88 7.54
C ALA A 103 22.51 -5.68 7.88
N ALA A 104 23.02 -5.00 6.86
CA ALA A 104 23.81 -3.78 6.99
C ALA A 104 23.45 -2.77 5.89
N ALA A 105 22.29 -2.11 6.01
CA ALA A 105 21.84 -1.17 4.97
C ALA A 105 22.83 0.00 4.87
N GLU A 106 23.35 0.25 3.68
CA GLU A 106 24.24 1.38 3.45
C GLU A 106 23.54 2.71 3.77
N PRO A 107 24.10 3.55 4.66
CA PRO A 107 23.52 4.84 4.98
C PRO A 107 23.32 5.74 3.76
N ALA A 108 24.20 5.61 2.75
CA ALA A 108 24.10 6.34 1.48
C ALA A 108 22.81 6.02 0.73
N VAL A 109 22.46 4.74 0.58
CA VAL A 109 21.21 4.30 -0.09
C VAL A 109 19.97 4.78 0.66
N LEU A 110 19.98 4.70 2.00
CA LEU A 110 18.87 5.20 2.81
C LEU A 110 18.70 6.72 2.73
N SER A 111 19.81 7.45 2.60
CA SER A 111 19.82 8.90 2.39
C SER A 111 19.30 9.25 0.99
N GLU A 112 19.78 8.55 -0.04
CA GLU A 112 19.34 8.71 -1.43
C GLU A 112 17.82 8.53 -1.56
N LEU A 113 17.26 7.47 -0.97
CA LEU A 113 15.81 7.24 -0.98
C LEU A 113 15.04 8.38 -0.27
N ASP A 114 15.55 8.92 0.84
CA ASP A 114 14.89 10.06 1.50
C ASP A 114 14.93 11.31 0.61
N GLN A 115 16.06 11.59 -0.05
CA GLN A 115 16.20 12.70 -0.98
C GLN A 115 15.28 12.55 -2.21
N LEU A 116 15.19 11.35 -2.78
CA LEU A 116 14.29 11.05 -3.90
C LEU A 116 12.82 11.22 -3.48
N ALA A 117 12.45 10.83 -2.27
CA ALA A 117 11.11 11.07 -1.74
C ALA A 117 10.79 12.57 -1.59
N ARG A 118 11.76 13.39 -1.17
CA ARG A 118 11.57 14.86 -1.11
C ARG A 118 11.39 15.45 -2.51
N LYS A 119 12.27 15.09 -3.45
CA LYS A 119 12.15 15.52 -4.87
C LYS A 119 10.82 15.10 -5.50
N ALA A 120 10.33 13.89 -5.19
CA ALA A 120 9.06 13.39 -5.71
C ALA A 120 7.85 14.20 -5.22
N ALA A 121 7.92 14.78 -4.02
CA ALA A 121 6.87 15.65 -3.49
C ALA A 121 6.72 16.96 -4.29
N GLU A 122 7.80 17.40 -4.94
CA GLU A 122 7.88 18.67 -5.68
C GLU A 122 7.92 18.44 -7.21
N ALA A 123 7.80 17.20 -7.68
CA ALA A 123 7.99 16.85 -9.09
C ALA A 123 7.00 17.60 -10.01
N PRO A 124 7.46 18.42 -10.97
CA PRO A 124 6.60 19.34 -11.73
C PRO A 124 5.63 18.62 -12.67
N SER A 125 5.93 17.39 -13.08
CA SER A 125 5.13 16.61 -14.02
C SER A 125 5.10 15.13 -13.66
N LEU A 126 4.14 14.39 -14.21
CA LEU A 126 4.09 12.92 -14.07
C LEU A 126 5.31 12.24 -14.68
N ALA A 127 5.87 12.78 -15.77
CA ALA A 127 7.09 12.28 -16.38
C ALA A 127 8.30 12.41 -15.44
N SER A 128 8.46 13.58 -14.79
CA SER A 128 9.51 13.78 -13.77
C SER A 128 9.31 12.83 -12.58
N LEU A 129 8.06 12.65 -12.14
CA LEU A 129 7.71 11.75 -11.05
C LEU A 129 8.06 10.28 -11.37
N LEU A 130 7.77 9.81 -12.59
CA LEU A 130 8.18 8.49 -13.10
C LEU A 130 9.69 8.32 -13.12
N GLY A 131 10.45 9.35 -13.52
CA GLY A 131 11.91 9.32 -13.49
C GLY A 131 12.46 9.14 -12.07
N LEU A 132 11.93 9.90 -11.11
CA LEU A 132 12.31 9.80 -9.69
C LEU A 132 11.92 8.44 -9.09
N GLU A 133 10.73 7.94 -9.40
CA GLU A 133 10.25 6.62 -8.99
C GLU A 133 11.15 5.50 -9.55
N GLY A 134 11.56 5.60 -10.81
CA GLY A 134 12.48 4.66 -11.44
C GLY A 134 13.87 4.64 -10.80
N THR A 135 14.43 5.81 -10.49
CA THR A 135 15.71 5.92 -9.78
C THR A 135 15.61 5.33 -8.37
N ALA A 136 14.54 5.66 -7.63
CA ALA A 136 14.32 5.10 -6.30
C ALA A 136 14.12 3.57 -6.33
N ALA A 137 13.42 3.06 -7.35
CA ALA A 137 13.27 1.62 -7.55
C ALA A 137 14.62 0.94 -7.83
N ARG A 138 15.49 1.56 -8.63
CA ARG A 138 16.84 1.03 -8.88
C ARG A 138 17.66 0.94 -7.59
N ALA A 139 17.70 2.01 -6.81
CA ALA A 139 18.41 2.03 -5.52
C ALA A 139 17.85 0.98 -4.55
N TYR A 140 16.52 0.89 -4.45
CA TYR A 140 15.85 -0.08 -3.57
C TYR A 140 16.11 -1.54 -4.00
N PHE A 141 15.93 -1.87 -5.28
CA PHE A 141 16.13 -3.24 -5.76
C PHE A 141 17.60 -3.63 -5.81
N GLY A 142 18.52 -2.69 -5.98
CA GLY A 142 19.96 -2.93 -5.85
C GLY A 142 20.35 -3.34 -4.42
N ALA A 143 19.71 -2.77 -3.40
CA ALA A 143 19.92 -3.15 -2.00
C ALA A 143 19.02 -4.32 -1.53
N PHE A 144 18.10 -4.80 -2.35
CA PHE A 144 17.13 -5.83 -1.95
C PHE A 144 17.76 -7.17 -1.52
N PRO A 145 18.81 -7.70 -2.19
CA PRO A 145 19.44 -8.96 -1.79
C PRO A 145 19.95 -8.97 -0.34
N GLY A 146 20.36 -7.81 0.19
CA GLY A 146 20.82 -7.71 1.57
C GLY A 146 19.71 -7.84 2.63
N MET A 147 18.44 -7.90 2.23
CA MET A 147 17.31 -8.26 3.10
C MET A 147 17.08 -9.78 3.20
N LEU A 148 17.67 -10.57 2.30
CA LEU A 148 17.54 -12.02 2.29
C LEU A 148 18.55 -12.65 3.25
N LYS A 149 18.06 -13.51 4.13
CA LYS A 149 18.81 -14.20 5.19
C LYS A 149 18.86 -15.70 4.91
N GLY A 150 19.88 -16.35 5.43
CA GLY A 150 20.07 -17.80 5.32
C GLY A 150 21.50 -18.16 4.92
N PRO A 151 21.80 -19.47 4.81
CA PRO A 151 23.09 -19.96 4.29
C PRO A 151 23.37 -19.40 2.90
N ASP A 152 24.65 -19.27 2.54
CA ASP A 152 25.06 -18.69 1.25
C ASP A 152 24.52 -19.47 0.05
N GLU A 153 24.35 -20.79 0.18
CA GLU A 153 23.70 -21.64 -0.83
C GLU A 153 22.24 -21.24 -1.09
N VAL A 154 21.49 -20.93 -0.03
CA VAL A 154 20.10 -20.47 -0.13
C VAL A 154 20.07 -19.05 -0.70
N ARG A 155 20.96 -18.17 -0.24
CA ARG A 155 21.05 -16.78 -0.75
C ARG A 155 21.42 -16.74 -2.23
N GLY A 156 22.39 -17.57 -2.66
CA GLY A 156 22.81 -17.68 -4.06
C GLY A 156 21.69 -18.21 -4.96
N ALA A 157 20.81 -19.08 -4.46
CA ALA A 157 19.63 -19.52 -5.20
C ALA A 157 18.56 -18.42 -5.37
N PHE A 158 18.60 -17.37 -4.55
CA PHE A 158 17.71 -16.21 -4.58
C PHE A 158 18.43 -14.93 -5.00
N ASP A 159 19.45 -15.05 -5.86
CA ASP A 159 20.14 -13.87 -6.37
C ASP A 159 19.21 -13.04 -7.27
N LEU A 160 19.24 -11.72 -7.05
CA LEU A 160 18.38 -10.76 -7.72
C LEU A 160 19.26 -9.70 -8.39
N GLU A 161 19.50 -9.87 -9.68
CA GLU A 161 20.11 -8.86 -10.55
C GLU A 161 19.07 -7.77 -10.94
N GLY A 162 18.41 -7.20 -9.93
CA GLY A 162 17.35 -6.21 -10.10
C GLY A 162 15.99 -6.78 -10.55
N ARG A 163 15.02 -5.89 -10.81
CA ARG A 163 13.63 -6.29 -11.11
C ARG A 163 13.45 -6.62 -12.59
N ASN A 164 13.21 -7.89 -12.90
CA ASN A 164 12.81 -8.37 -14.22
C ASN A 164 11.38 -8.96 -14.20
N ARG A 165 10.58 -8.70 -15.23
CA ARG A 165 9.13 -8.97 -15.22
C ARG A 165 8.65 -10.03 -16.21
N ARG A 166 9.27 -10.19 -17.39
CA ARG A 166 8.69 -11.00 -18.49
C ARG A 166 9.74 -11.58 -19.44
N PRO A 167 10.08 -12.88 -19.34
CA PRO A 167 9.79 -13.78 -18.20
C PRO A 167 10.66 -13.42 -16.97
N PRO A 168 10.21 -13.73 -15.74
CA PRO A 168 11.09 -13.70 -14.58
C PRO A 168 12.20 -14.74 -14.76
N ARG A 169 13.46 -14.31 -14.58
CA ARG A 169 14.65 -15.15 -14.78
C ARG A 169 15.20 -15.76 -13.49
N ASP A 170 14.66 -15.32 -12.36
CA ASP A 170 15.06 -15.73 -11.02
C ASP A 170 13.83 -15.95 -10.11
N PRO A 171 14.00 -16.76 -9.04
CA PRO A 171 12.93 -17.08 -8.10
C PRO A 171 12.33 -15.86 -7.37
N VAL A 172 13.13 -14.85 -7.04
CA VAL A 172 12.66 -13.66 -6.30
C VAL A 172 11.73 -12.83 -7.19
N ASN A 173 12.09 -12.60 -8.45
CA ASN A 173 11.25 -11.92 -9.42
C ASN A 173 9.97 -12.69 -9.73
N ALA A 174 9.97 -14.03 -9.68
CA ALA A 174 8.76 -14.84 -9.80
C ALA A 174 7.82 -14.62 -8.61
N LEU A 175 8.34 -14.63 -7.38
CA LEU A 175 7.57 -14.36 -6.15
C LEU A 175 7.01 -12.94 -6.11
N LEU A 176 7.82 -11.92 -6.40
CA LEU A 176 7.38 -10.52 -6.46
C LEU A 176 6.29 -10.33 -7.51
N SER A 177 6.41 -10.97 -8.67
CA SER A 177 5.39 -10.88 -9.73
C SER A 177 4.06 -11.48 -9.27
N LEU A 178 4.10 -12.63 -8.59
CA LEU A 178 2.90 -13.25 -8.02
C LEU A 178 2.29 -12.37 -6.92
N ALA A 179 3.09 -11.85 -6.00
CA ALA A 179 2.62 -10.97 -4.92
C ALA A 179 1.98 -9.69 -5.46
N TYR A 180 2.56 -9.06 -6.49
CA TYR A 180 1.99 -7.87 -7.13
C TYR A 180 0.67 -8.17 -7.85
N ALA A 181 0.56 -9.33 -8.50
CA ALA A 181 -0.68 -9.75 -9.16
C ALA A 181 -1.81 -9.98 -8.14
N LEU A 182 -1.51 -10.63 -7.00
CA LEU A 182 -2.47 -10.84 -5.92
C LEU A 182 -2.92 -9.52 -5.31
N LEU A 183 -1.98 -8.64 -4.96
CA LEU A 183 -2.29 -7.33 -4.36
C LEU A 183 -3.08 -6.43 -5.31
N ALA A 184 -2.73 -6.40 -6.60
CA ALA A 184 -3.50 -5.66 -7.60
C ALA A 184 -4.94 -6.19 -7.73
N LYS A 185 -5.13 -7.51 -7.67
CA LYS A 185 -6.46 -8.12 -7.70
C LYS A 185 -7.28 -7.73 -6.46
N ASP A 186 -6.71 -7.84 -5.27
CA ASP A 186 -7.40 -7.49 -4.02
C ASP A 186 -7.80 -6.02 -3.98
N LEU A 187 -6.94 -5.13 -4.47
CA LEU A 187 -7.24 -3.70 -4.61
C LEU A 187 -8.32 -3.45 -5.66
N ALA A 188 -8.28 -4.12 -6.82
CA ALA A 188 -9.30 -3.96 -7.85
C ALA A 188 -10.70 -4.38 -7.34
N VAL A 189 -10.78 -5.49 -6.61
CA VAL A 189 -12.02 -5.91 -5.94
C VAL A 189 -12.45 -4.88 -4.91
N THR A 190 -11.53 -4.44 -4.05
CA THR A 190 -11.82 -3.48 -2.98
C THR A 190 -12.35 -2.15 -3.54
N LEU A 191 -11.71 -1.60 -4.58
CA LEU A 191 -12.13 -0.38 -5.25
C LEU A 191 -13.56 -0.51 -5.79
N GLY A 192 -13.86 -1.61 -6.48
CA GLY A 192 -15.21 -1.90 -6.96
C GLY A 192 -16.25 -2.00 -5.83
N THR A 193 -15.89 -2.58 -4.67
CA THR A 193 -16.80 -2.64 -3.51
C THR A 193 -17.06 -1.27 -2.86
N VAL A 194 -16.13 -0.32 -3.01
CA VAL A 194 -16.29 1.06 -2.51
C VAL A 194 -17.06 1.95 -3.51
N GLY A 195 -17.19 1.52 -4.77
CA GLY A 195 -17.85 2.27 -5.84
C GLY A 195 -16.90 3.11 -6.70
N LEU A 196 -15.58 2.87 -6.60
CA LEU A 196 -14.57 3.47 -7.49
C LEU A 196 -14.36 2.58 -8.71
N ASP A 197 -14.16 3.18 -9.89
CA ASP A 197 -13.78 2.42 -11.08
C ASP A 197 -12.28 2.03 -11.01
N PRO A 198 -11.94 0.73 -10.93
CA PRO A 198 -10.54 0.28 -10.87
C PRO A 198 -9.71 0.60 -12.12
N LEU A 199 -10.35 0.86 -13.27
CA LEU A 199 -9.69 1.11 -14.55
C LEU A 199 -9.25 2.57 -14.71
N LEU A 200 -9.80 3.50 -13.93
CA LEU A 200 -9.52 4.94 -14.01
C LEU A 200 -8.41 5.37 -13.05
N GLY A 201 -7.15 5.19 -13.48
CA GLY A 201 -5.96 5.62 -12.75
C GLY A 201 -5.64 7.11 -12.93
N PHE A 202 -4.95 7.67 -11.93
CA PHE A 202 -4.43 9.04 -11.90
C PHE A 202 -2.93 9.10 -12.27
N TYR A 203 -2.18 8.05 -11.94
CA TYR A 203 -0.74 7.96 -12.19
C TYR A 203 -0.44 6.99 -13.34
N HIS A 204 -0.97 5.77 -13.27
CA HIS A 204 -0.89 4.83 -14.36
C HIS A 204 -1.91 5.17 -15.44
N GLN A 205 -1.42 5.23 -16.68
CA GLN A 205 -2.28 5.41 -17.85
C GLN A 205 -3.28 4.25 -17.97
N PRO A 206 -4.60 4.54 -18.09
CA PRO A 206 -5.60 3.54 -18.41
C PRO A 206 -5.24 2.80 -19.69
N ARG A 207 -5.29 1.47 -19.64
CA ARG A 207 -5.15 0.60 -20.80
C ARG A 207 -6.20 -0.49 -20.69
N PHE A 208 -6.68 -1.00 -21.83
CA PHE A 208 -7.70 -2.04 -21.83
C PHE A 208 -7.29 -3.24 -20.95
N GLY A 209 -8.18 -3.63 -20.03
CA GLY A 209 -7.96 -4.72 -19.08
C GLY A 209 -6.93 -4.45 -17.98
N ARG A 210 -6.36 -3.24 -17.88
CA ARG A 210 -5.40 -2.87 -16.82
C ARG A 210 -6.12 -2.08 -15.71
N PRO A 211 -6.18 -2.58 -14.47
CA PRO A 211 -6.80 -1.86 -13.35
C PRO A 211 -5.87 -0.73 -12.86
N ALA A 212 -5.82 0.37 -13.62
CA ALA A 212 -4.86 1.44 -13.41
C ALA A 212 -4.96 2.08 -12.01
N LEU A 213 -6.17 2.29 -11.49
CA LEU A 213 -6.35 2.82 -10.14
C LEU A 213 -5.87 1.86 -9.07
N ALA A 214 -6.11 0.55 -9.25
CA ALA A 214 -5.60 -0.46 -8.33
C ALA A 214 -4.08 -0.44 -8.31
N LEU A 215 -3.43 -0.22 -9.46
CA LEU A 215 -1.97 -0.11 -9.54
C LEU A 215 -1.44 1.16 -8.85
N ASP A 216 -2.16 2.28 -8.96
CA ASP A 216 -1.80 3.52 -8.27
C ASP A 216 -1.86 3.37 -6.75
N LEU A 217 -2.99 2.85 -6.25
CA LEU A 217 -3.20 2.64 -4.82
C LEU A 217 -2.25 1.56 -4.27
N MET A 218 -1.86 0.60 -5.12
CA MET A 218 -0.87 -0.42 -4.77
C MET A 218 0.52 0.19 -4.51
N GLU A 219 0.89 1.32 -5.12
CA GLU A 219 2.25 1.84 -5.03
C GLU A 219 2.72 2.06 -3.59
N GLU A 220 1.88 2.64 -2.74
CA GLU A 220 2.23 2.87 -1.33
C GLU A 220 2.29 1.59 -0.50
N LEU A 221 1.55 0.55 -0.90
CA LEU A 221 1.44 -0.72 -0.16
C LEU A 221 2.44 -1.78 -0.63
N ARG A 222 3.00 -1.63 -1.84
CA ARG A 222 3.85 -2.64 -2.47
C ARG A 222 5.04 -3.06 -1.60
N PRO A 223 5.84 -2.15 -1.01
CA PRO A 223 6.97 -2.55 -0.16
C PRO A 223 6.52 -3.26 1.13
N ILE A 224 5.43 -2.79 1.73
CA ILE A 224 5.01 -3.25 3.06
C ILE A 224 4.08 -4.47 3.01
N VAL A 225 3.47 -4.80 1.88
CA VAL A 225 2.64 -6.00 1.76
C VAL A 225 3.34 -7.01 0.88
N ALA A 226 3.56 -6.68 -0.39
CA ALA A 226 4.06 -7.62 -1.39
C ALA A 226 5.54 -7.96 -1.16
N ASP A 227 6.41 -6.96 -1.08
CA ASP A 227 7.85 -7.22 -0.91
C ASP A 227 8.12 -7.85 0.45
N SER A 228 7.42 -7.36 1.49
CA SER A 228 7.53 -7.90 2.84
C SER A 228 7.14 -9.37 2.93
N VAL A 229 6.11 -9.84 2.21
CA VAL A 229 5.77 -11.27 2.23
C VAL A 229 6.82 -12.12 1.50
N VAL A 230 7.42 -11.60 0.42
CA VAL A 230 8.50 -12.30 -0.30
C VAL A 230 9.70 -12.48 0.62
N VAL A 231 10.19 -11.40 1.23
CA VAL A 231 11.32 -11.43 2.17
C VAL A 231 11.02 -12.36 3.34
N ALA A 232 9.83 -12.27 3.94
CA ALA A 232 9.46 -13.11 5.07
C ALA A 232 9.30 -14.60 4.69
N ALA A 233 8.78 -14.91 3.50
CA ALA A 233 8.61 -16.28 3.05
C ALA A 233 9.96 -16.98 2.80
N ILE A 234 10.93 -16.26 2.24
CA ILE A 234 12.29 -16.77 2.02
C ILE A 234 13.03 -16.89 3.37
N ASN A 235 13.09 -15.82 4.16
CA ASN A 235 13.87 -15.78 5.40
C ASN A 235 13.40 -16.79 6.45
N ASN A 236 12.12 -17.15 6.44
CA ASN A 236 11.57 -18.14 7.37
C ASN A 236 11.51 -19.56 6.77
N GLY A 237 12.09 -19.79 5.59
CA GLY A 237 12.12 -21.11 4.94
C GLY A 237 10.76 -21.63 4.48
N VAL A 238 9.74 -20.77 4.37
CA VAL A 238 8.41 -21.15 3.84
C VAL A 238 8.51 -21.49 2.35
N ILE A 239 9.40 -20.81 1.63
CA ILE A 239 9.72 -21.07 0.23
C ILE A 239 11.19 -21.44 0.13
N ALA A 240 11.47 -22.57 -0.53
CA ALA A 240 12.81 -23.09 -0.77
C ALA A 240 13.15 -23.09 -2.27
N PRO A 241 14.43 -23.22 -2.66
CA PRO A 241 14.82 -23.33 -4.08
C PRO A 241 14.09 -24.45 -4.84
N ASP A 242 13.79 -25.57 -4.16
CA ASP A 242 13.10 -26.72 -4.74
C ASP A 242 11.61 -26.46 -5.05
N ASP A 243 11.04 -25.37 -4.54
CA ASP A 243 9.67 -24.94 -4.86
C ASP A 243 9.57 -24.32 -6.27
N PHE A 244 10.69 -24.20 -7.00
CA PHE A 244 10.75 -23.62 -8.33
C PHE A 244 11.03 -24.65 -9.43
N GLN A 245 10.65 -24.31 -10.65
CA GLN A 245 10.96 -25.02 -11.87
C GLN A 245 11.46 -24.02 -12.91
N ARG A 246 12.49 -24.41 -13.68
CA ARG A 246 13.02 -23.64 -14.78
C ARG A 246 12.51 -24.22 -16.10
N HIS A 247 12.08 -23.34 -17.00
CA HIS A 247 11.68 -23.67 -18.38
C HIS A 247 12.43 -22.71 -19.31
N GLY A 248 13.57 -23.16 -19.85
CA GLY A 248 14.54 -22.26 -20.48
C GLY A 248 14.99 -21.19 -19.49
N ASP A 249 14.93 -19.92 -19.90
CA ASP A 249 15.27 -18.77 -19.05
C ASP A 249 14.17 -18.39 -18.06
N ALA A 250 12.99 -19.00 -18.13
CA ALA A 250 11.86 -18.65 -17.28
C ALA A 250 11.85 -19.45 -15.97
N VAL A 251 11.68 -18.76 -14.84
CA VAL A 251 11.48 -19.38 -13.53
C VAL A 251 10.01 -19.32 -13.13
N ALA A 252 9.44 -20.44 -12.73
CA ALA A 252 8.07 -20.52 -12.23
C ALA A 252 7.99 -21.29 -10.91
N LEU A 253 6.99 -20.98 -10.09
CA LEU A 253 6.66 -21.75 -8.90
C LEU A 253 5.98 -23.07 -9.29
N ARG A 254 6.42 -24.17 -8.68
CA ARG A 254 5.70 -25.45 -8.69
C ARG A 254 4.37 -25.31 -7.95
N PRO A 255 3.37 -26.17 -8.21
CA PRO A 255 2.07 -26.09 -7.54
C PRO A 255 2.15 -26.08 -5.99
N ALA A 256 3.03 -26.90 -5.41
CA ALA A 256 3.25 -26.93 -3.96
C ALA A 256 3.80 -25.60 -3.44
N GLY A 257 4.87 -25.07 -4.06
CA GLY A 257 5.43 -23.76 -3.74
C GLY A 257 4.42 -22.63 -3.86
N ARG A 258 3.61 -22.65 -4.93
CA ARG A 258 2.53 -21.66 -5.12
C ARG A 258 1.52 -21.71 -3.98
N LYS A 259 1.10 -22.90 -3.53
CA LYS A 259 0.18 -23.04 -2.39
C LYS A 259 0.79 -22.50 -1.09
N LYS A 260 2.06 -22.82 -0.81
CA LYS A 260 2.78 -22.28 0.37
C LYS A 260 2.83 -20.75 0.34
N PHE A 261 3.16 -20.18 -0.82
CA PHE A 261 3.25 -18.73 -0.98
C PHE A 261 1.89 -18.03 -0.83
N LEU A 262 0.82 -18.59 -1.41
CA LEU A 262 -0.54 -18.08 -1.24
C LEU A 262 -0.95 -18.05 0.24
N MET A 263 -0.66 -19.10 1.00
CA MET A 263 -0.92 -19.11 2.45
C MET A 263 -0.10 -18.04 3.20
N ALA A 264 1.15 -17.80 2.80
CA ALA A 264 1.96 -16.73 3.38
C ALA A 264 1.39 -15.34 3.06
N TYR A 265 0.89 -15.14 1.84
CA TYR A 265 0.22 -13.91 1.42
C TYR A 265 -1.05 -13.65 2.24
N GLU A 266 -1.94 -14.64 2.38
CA GLU A 266 -3.16 -14.47 3.18
C GLU A 266 -2.84 -14.14 4.64
N ARG A 267 -1.86 -14.81 5.25
CA ARG A 267 -1.38 -14.46 6.61
C ARG A 267 -0.87 -13.02 6.69
N ARG A 268 -0.18 -12.52 5.65
CA ARG A 268 0.25 -11.12 5.60
C ARG A 268 -0.94 -10.18 5.53
N MET A 269 -1.97 -10.51 4.76
CA MET A 269 -3.19 -9.69 4.64
C MET A 269 -3.98 -9.59 5.95
N ASP A 270 -3.95 -10.64 6.77
CA ASP A 270 -4.64 -10.68 8.07
C ASP A 270 -3.81 -10.04 9.21
N GLN A 271 -2.51 -9.80 8.99
CA GLN A 271 -1.64 -9.19 9.99
C GLN A 271 -2.11 -7.77 10.36
N LEU A 272 -2.18 -7.50 11.67
CA LEU A 272 -2.56 -6.20 12.20
C LEU A 272 -1.42 -5.17 12.16
N VAL A 273 -1.74 -3.97 11.69
CA VAL A 273 -0.88 -2.79 11.66
C VAL A 273 -1.61 -1.58 12.25
N THR A 274 -0.88 -0.67 12.89
CA THR A 274 -1.45 0.58 13.40
C THR A 274 -1.66 1.57 12.25
N HIS A 275 -2.89 2.05 12.06
CA HIS A 275 -3.17 3.03 11.01
C HIS A 275 -2.51 4.38 11.36
N PRO A 276 -1.70 4.98 10.47
CA PRO A 276 -0.87 6.15 10.81
C PRO A 276 -1.69 7.41 11.12
N VAL A 277 -2.91 7.49 10.60
CA VAL A 277 -3.82 8.63 10.81
C VAL A 277 -4.74 8.42 12.01
N PHE A 278 -5.23 7.20 12.21
CA PHE A 278 -6.30 6.92 13.19
C PHE A 278 -5.79 6.30 14.49
N GLY A 279 -4.57 5.75 14.51
CA GLY A 279 -3.93 5.22 15.71
C GLY A 279 -4.41 3.85 16.20
N TYR A 280 -5.52 3.32 15.69
CA TYR A 280 -5.98 1.96 16.02
C TYR A 280 -5.34 0.88 15.12
N ARG A 281 -5.39 -0.37 15.57
CA ARG A 281 -4.86 -1.53 14.84
C ARG A 281 -5.92 -2.11 13.90
N ILE A 282 -5.55 -2.35 12.65
CA ILE A 282 -6.37 -3.01 11.62
C ILE A 282 -5.53 -3.96 10.77
N SER A 283 -6.16 -4.97 10.18
CA SER A 283 -5.49 -5.85 9.23
C SER A 283 -5.11 -5.12 7.94
N TYR A 284 -4.10 -5.60 7.22
CA TYR A 284 -3.76 -5.06 5.89
C TYR A 284 -4.94 -5.13 4.92
N ARG A 285 -5.77 -6.17 5.00
CA ARG A 285 -7.02 -6.26 4.22
C ARG A 285 -7.93 -5.06 4.49
N ARG A 286 -8.08 -4.68 5.76
CA ARG A 286 -8.86 -3.50 6.15
C ARG A 286 -8.18 -2.19 5.76
N VAL A 287 -6.84 -2.14 5.76
CA VAL A 287 -6.09 -0.99 5.22
C VAL A 287 -6.44 -0.73 3.76
N LEU A 288 -6.56 -1.76 2.91
CA LEU A 288 -6.96 -1.58 1.50
C LEU A 288 -8.28 -0.82 1.39
N GLU A 289 -9.28 -1.25 2.16
CA GLU A 289 -10.62 -0.65 2.14
C GLU A 289 -10.61 0.78 2.69
N VAL A 290 -9.90 1.01 3.79
CA VAL A 290 -9.79 2.35 4.39
C VAL A 290 -9.13 3.32 3.42
N GLN A 291 -8.05 2.92 2.75
CA GLN A 291 -7.39 3.76 1.74
C GLN A 291 -8.29 4.03 0.53
N ALA A 292 -9.02 3.02 0.02
CA ALA A 292 -9.99 3.22 -1.04
C ALA A 292 -11.11 4.21 -0.64
N ARG A 293 -11.64 4.11 0.59
CA ARG A 293 -12.66 5.04 1.11
C ARG A 293 -12.11 6.45 1.31
N LEU A 294 -10.89 6.59 1.81
CA LEU A 294 -10.24 7.89 1.94
C LEU A 294 -10.07 8.57 0.58
N LEU A 295 -9.68 7.80 -0.45
CA LEU A 295 -9.61 8.31 -1.81
C LEU A 295 -10.98 8.77 -2.33
N ALA A 296 -12.03 7.96 -2.15
CA ALA A 296 -13.39 8.34 -2.53
C ALA A 296 -13.84 9.67 -1.88
N ARG A 297 -13.57 9.84 -0.59
CA ARG A 297 -13.88 11.09 0.14
C ARG A 297 -13.10 12.30 -0.35
N VAL A 298 -11.83 12.11 -0.76
CA VAL A 298 -11.05 13.18 -1.39
C VAL A 298 -11.65 13.57 -2.74
N LEU A 299 -12.08 12.60 -3.55
CA LEU A 299 -12.71 12.86 -4.84
C LEU A 299 -14.07 13.57 -4.70
N LEU A 300 -14.81 13.27 -3.64
CA LEU A 300 -16.05 13.98 -3.30
C LEU A 300 -15.83 15.36 -2.65
N GLY A 301 -14.58 15.75 -2.39
CA GLY A 301 -14.24 17.03 -1.77
C GLY A 301 -14.48 17.09 -0.25
N GLU A 302 -14.79 15.95 0.39
CA GLU A 302 -15.00 15.88 1.85
C GLU A 302 -13.68 16.00 2.63
N VAL A 303 -12.56 15.60 2.01
CA VAL A 303 -11.22 15.63 2.61
C VAL A 303 -10.27 16.35 1.67
N GLY A 304 -9.50 17.30 2.18
CA GLY A 304 -8.66 18.17 1.34
C GLY A 304 -7.48 17.49 0.66
N ALA A 305 -6.93 16.41 1.23
CA ALA A 305 -5.82 15.67 0.63
C ALA A 305 -5.82 14.21 1.05
N TYR A 306 -5.40 13.33 0.14
CA TYR A 306 -5.27 11.90 0.40
C TYR A 306 -4.11 11.59 1.37
N PRO A 307 -4.38 11.01 2.55
CA PRO A 307 -3.34 10.70 3.52
C PRO A 307 -2.76 9.31 3.25
N SER A 308 -1.77 9.25 2.36
CA SER A 308 -1.09 8.00 1.98
C SER A 308 -0.60 7.14 3.15
N PHE A 309 -0.74 5.82 2.99
CA PHE A 309 -0.38 4.86 4.03
C PHE A 309 1.13 4.69 4.19
N ARG A 310 1.65 5.00 5.39
CA ARG A 310 3.07 4.86 5.73
C ARG A 310 3.26 4.14 7.05
N THR A 311 4.12 3.14 7.07
CA THR A 311 4.55 2.52 8.32
C THR A 311 5.74 3.29 8.88
N ARG A 312 5.67 3.69 10.14
CA ARG A 312 6.84 4.23 10.87
C ARG A 312 7.84 3.12 11.14
#